data_AF-A0A9D4J5Y6-F1
#
_entry.id   AF-A0A9D4J5Y6-F1
#
_cell.length_a   1.000
_cell.length_b   1.000
_cell.length_c   1.000
_cell.angle_alpha   90.00
_cell.angle_beta   90.00
_cell.angle_gamma   90.00
#
_symmetry.space_group_name_H-M   'P 1'
#
loop_
_entity.id
_entity.type
_entity.pdbx_description
1 polymer ?
#
loop_
_entity_poly.entity_id
_entity_poly.type
_entity_poly.pdbx_seq_one_letter_code
_entity_poly.pdbx_strand_id
1 'polypeptide(L)'
;MAVMEPDTKPNWDSLDARPLPSWYDESKIGIFLHWGVFSVPSFGDEWFWYYWRTGAKQYVNYMAENYKPDFTYQDFAADFTTDLFNPNEWAEIFKASGAKYLVLTSKHHEGFTNWPSKYSFSWNSMDVGPKRDLVGELAAAIRNRTDIHFGVYHSLFEWFNPLFLQDQANNFATRDFALRKAMPELYELVERYQPEVIWSDGAAAIDTYWNSTGFLAWLYNDSPVKDVVVTNDRWGTNTDCKHGGFFSCTDRYNPGTLQKHKWENAMTIDKYSWGFRREARLADMLSMEELLSEVVSTVSCGGNILINVGPTKDGRIVPIFEERLRSLGQWLNVNGAAIYGTSPWVYQNDTVTKDVWYTSKKNSQGSLDVFAILLQWPDPGNFFLGSPTPTQNTEVTLLGYDTPIKWTASAAHAQGITVLIPAIPFNKMPCNYAWVLKLENLASLPRHYALDEY
;
A
#
# COMPACT_ATOMS: atom_id res chain seq x y z
N MET A 1 16.97 2.54 -28.10
CA MET A 1 16.97 1.18 -28.65
C MET A 1 16.57 0.26 -27.52
N ALA A 2 15.36 -0.27 -27.54
CA ALA A 2 14.91 -1.19 -26.50
C ALA A 2 15.65 -2.52 -26.72
N VAL A 3 16.48 -2.90 -25.75
CA VAL A 3 17.00 -4.26 -25.67
C VAL A 3 15.76 -5.13 -25.42
N MET A 4 15.45 -6.05 -26.33
CA MET A 4 14.43 -7.07 -26.05
C MET A 4 14.92 -7.84 -24.83
N GLU A 5 14.29 -7.62 -23.68
CA GLU A 5 14.53 -8.43 -22.50
C GLU A 5 14.18 -9.89 -22.83
N PRO A 6 14.94 -10.86 -22.29
CA PRO A 6 14.66 -12.27 -22.54
C PRO A 6 13.24 -12.61 -22.08
N ASP A 7 12.51 -13.34 -22.95
CA ASP A 7 11.18 -13.88 -22.68
C ASP A 7 11.14 -14.53 -21.29
N THR A 8 10.32 -13.98 -20.38
CA THR A 8 10.31 -14.36 -18.97
C THR A 8 9.84 -15.80 -18.84
N LYS A 9 10.67 -16.69 -18.28
CA LYS A 9 10.33 -18.11 -18.17
C LYS A 9 9.46 -18.37 -16.93
N PRO A 10 8.60 -19.41 -16.94
CA PRO A 10 7.73 -19.75 -15.81
C PRO A 10 8.48 -20.46 -14.66
N ASN A 11 9.53 -19.81 -14.13
CA ASN A 11 10.28 -20.20 -12.95
C ASN A 11 10.77 -18.96 -12.19
N TRP A 12 10.98 -19.10 -10.89
CA TRP A 12 11.31 -17.97 -10.02
C TRP A 12 12.62 -17.27 -10.37
N ASP A 13 13.67 -18.01 -10.74
CA ASP A 13 14.95 -17.39 -11.13
C ASP A 13 14.78 -16.39 -12.29
N SER A 14 13.90 -16.69 -13.25
CA SER A 14 13.60 -15.78 -14.36
C SER A 14 12.63 -14.66 -13.98
N LEU A 15 11.64 -14.95 -13.12
CA LEU A 15 10.61 -14.00 -12.73
C LEU A 15 11.16 -12.92 -11.79
N ASP A 16 11.98 -13.33 -10.81
CA ASP A 16 12.57 -12.43 -9.81
C ASP A 16 13.70 -11.56 -10.42
N ALA A 17 14.23 -11.95 -11.58
CA ALA A 17 15.21 -11.16 -12.32
C ALA A 17 14.59 -9.99 -13.11
N ARG A 18 13.25 -9.96 -13.28
CA ARG A 18 12.57 -8.89 -14.00
C ARG A 18 12.66 -7.59 -13.18
N PRO A 19 13.18 -6.49 -13.74
CA PRO A 19 13.24 -5.22 -13.03
C PRO A 19 11.84 -4.67 -12.77
N LEU A 20 11.68 -3.99 -11.65
CA LEU A 20 10.46 -3.22 -11.40
C LEU A 20 10.39 -2.00 -12.33
N PRO A 21 9.20 -1.66 -12.85
CA PRO A 21 9.02 -0.40 -13.56
C PRO A 21 9.22 0.77 -12.60
N SER A 22 9.93 1.82 -13.07
CA SER A 22 10.38 2.92 -12.21
C SER A 22 9.23 3.66 -11.51
N TRP A 23 8.07 3.74 -12.16
CA TRP A 23 6.87 4.38 -11.58
C TRP A 23 6.53 3.79 -10.21
N TYR A 24 6.73 2.48 -10.00
CA TYR A 24 6.37 1.84 -8.74
C TYR A 24 7.32 2.23 -7.63
N ASP A 25 8.64 2.21 -7.88
CA ASP A 25 9.59 2.70 -6.87
C ASP A 25 9.38 4.19 -6.60
N GLU A 26 9.14 5.01 -7.61
CA GLU A 26 8.99 6.46 -7.44
C GLU A 26 7.70 6.87 -6.72
N SER A 27 6.66 6.02 -6.79
CA SER A 27 5.31 6.29 -6.28
C SER A 27 5.24 6.41 -4.76
N LYS A 28 5.94 5.54 -4.02
CA LYS A 28 5.98 5.44 -2.55
C LYS A 28 4.65 5.20 -1.81
N ILE A 29 3.56 5.87 -2.17
CA ILE A 29 2.29 5.88 -1.44
C ILE A 29 1.18 5.32 -2.33
N GLY A 30 0.53 4.26 -1.86
CA GLY A 30 -0.66 3.68 -2.45
C GLY A 30 -1.84 3.66 -1.48
N ILE A 31 -3.06 3.54 -2.01
CA ILE A 31 -4.28 3.29 -1.22
C ILE A 31 -4.78 1.88 -1.48
N PHE A 32 -5.17 1.19 -0.41
CA PHE A 32 -5.84 -0.10 -0.46
C PHE A 32 -7.31 0.07 -0.08
N LEU A 33 -8.20 -0.72 -0.69
CA LEU A 33 -9.62 -0.75 -0.37
C LEU A 33 -10.06 -2.19 -0.14
N HIS A 34 -10.43 -2.51 1.10
CA HIS A 34 -11.16 -3.74 1.42
C HIS A 34 -12.66 -3.47 1.45
N TRP A 35 -13.32 -3.84 0.36
CA TRP A 35 -14.75 -3.60 0.14
C TRP A 35 -15.40 -4.82 -0.49
N GLY A 36 -16.49 -5.30 0.09
CA GLY A 36 -17.19 -6.50 -0.37
C GLY A 36 -18.42 -6.76 0.49
N VAL A 37 -18.98 -7.97 0.41
CA VAL A 37 -20.19 -8.34 1.15
C VAL A 37 -19.93 -8.32 2.66
N PHE A 38 -18.69 -8.57 3.10
CA PHE A 38 -18.28 -8.42 4.51
C PHE A 38 -18.47 -7.00 5.06
N SER A 39 -18.57 -5.97 4.20
CA SER A 39 -18.91 -4.61 4.64
C SER A 39 -20.36 -4.48 5.10
N VAL A 40 -21.26 -5.41 4.75
CA VAL A 40 -22.69 -5.37 5.10
C VAL A 40 -22.95 -5.57 6.59
N PRO A 41 -22.46 -6.65 7.24
CA PRO A 41 -22.60 -6.77 8.69
C PRO A 41 -21.87 -5.64 9.44
N SER A 42 -20.81 -5.08 8.84
CA SER A 42 -20.00 -3.98 9.38
C SER A 42 -19.56 -4.23 10.83
N PHE A 43 -19.09 -5.43 11.16
CA PHE A 43 -18.80 -5.84 12.54
C PHE A 43 -17.55 -6.73 12.60
N GLY A 44 -16.63 -6.44 13.53
CA GLY A 44 -15.38 -7.17 13.68
C GLY A 44 -14.38 -6.82 12.59
N ASP A 45 -14.38 -7.59 11.51
CA ASP A 45 -13.45 -7.49 10.40
C ASP A 45 -13.98 -8.18 9.12
N GLU A 46 -13.22 -8.11 8.03
CA GLU A 46 -13.52 -8.76 6.74
C GLU A 46 -13.51 -10.30 6.79
N TRP A 47 -13.07 -10.90 7.89
CA TRP A 47 -13.12 -12.34 8.18
C TRP A 47 -14.43 -12.78 8.83
N PHE A 48 -15.43 -11.88 8.92
CA PHE A 48 -16.75 -12.13 9.51
C PHE A 48 -17.34 -13.51 9.17
N TRP A 49 -17.38 -13.88 7.87
CA TRP A 49 -17.99 -15.15 7.46
C TRP A 49 -17.25 -16.35 8.06
N TYR A 50 -15.93 -16.35 8.02
CA TYR A 50 -15.11 -17.43 8.56
C TYR A 50 -15.33 -17.57 10.07
N TYR A 51 -15.28 -16.46 10.81
CA TYR A 51 -15.46 -16.51 12.27
C TYR A 51 -16.87 -16.89 12.69
N TRP A 52 -17.89 -16.38 11.99
CA TRP A 52 -19.26 -16.79 12.23
C TRP A 52 -19.43 -18.30 11.96
N ARG A 53 -18.89 -18.80 10.84
CA ARG A 53 -19.02 -20.21 10.46
C ARG A 53 -18.25 -21.17 11.37
N THR A 54 -17.11 -20.73 11.91
CA THR A 54 -16.28 -21.52 12.83
C THR A 54 -16.71 -21.39 14.30
N GLY A 55 -17.79 -20.66 14.58
CA GLY A 55 -18.42 -20.61 15.90
C GLY A 55 -17.79 -19.62 16.88
N ALA A 56 -17.06 -18.61 16.40
CA ALA A 56 -16.53 -17.56 17.25
C ALA A 56 -17.69 -16.81 17.93
N LYS A 57 -17.71 -16.86 19.27
CA LYS A 57 -18.86 -16.47 20.10
C LYS A 57 -19.38 -15.06 19.81
N GLN A 58 -18.49 -14.09 19.57
CA GLN A 58 -18.90 -12.70 19.29
C GLN A 58 -19.72 -12.58 18.00
N TYR A 59 -19.31 -13.28 16.94
CA TYR A 59 -19.98 -13.25 15.64
C TYR A 59 -21.28 -14.05 15.65
N VAL A 60 -21.29 -15.22 16.30
CA VAL A 60 -22.50 -16.03 16.48
C VAL A 60 -23.57 -15.28 17.27
N ASN A 61 -23.19 -14.64 18.38
CA ASN A 61 -24.12 -13.84 19.18
C ASN A 61 -24.64 -12.64 18.39
N TYR A 62 -23.77 -11.91 17.71
CA TYR A 62 -24.16 -10.80 16.84
C TYR A 62 -25.20 -11.25 15.80
N MET A 63 -24.98 -12.40 15.17
CA MET A 63 -25.95 -12.95 14.21
C MET A 63 -27.27 -13.34 14.86
N ALA A 64 -27.26 -13.99 16.02
CA ALA A 64 -28.46 -14.38 16.75
C ALA A 64 -29.29 -13.18 17.25
N GLU A 65 -28.63 -12.07 17.58
CA GLU A 65 -29.27 -10.86 18.11
C GLU A 65 -29.82 -9.94 17.02
N ASN A 66 -29.20 -9.93 15.83
CA ASN A 66 -29.48 -8.93 14.79
C ASN A 66 -30.16 -9.50 13.53
N TYR A 67 -30.15 -10.82 13.33
CA TYR A 67 -30.67 -11.45 12.12
C TYR A 67 -31.62 -12.60 12.45
N LYS A 68 -32.52 -12.89 11.51
CA LYS A 68 -33.49 -13.98 11.66
C LYS A 68 -32.78 -15.34 11.79
N PRO A 69 -33.42 -16.32 12.46
CA PRO A 69 -32.98 -17.71 12.36
C PRO A 69 -32.82 -18.14 10.89
N ASP A 70 -31.87 -19.05 10.65
CA ASP A 70 -31.52 -19.59 9.33
C ASP A 70 -30.97 -18.57 8.30
N PHE A 71 -30.63 -17.35 8.72
CA PHE A 71 -29.89 -16.41 7.88
C PHE A 71 -28.55 -17.02 7.46
N THR A 72 -28.21 -16.88 6.19
CA THR A 72 -26.94 -17.34 5.59
C THR A 72 -26.08 -16.14 5.23
N TYR A 73 -24.78 -16.35 5.05
CA TYR A 73 -23.90 -15.26 4.64
C TYR A 73 -24.26 -14.69 3.27
N GLN A 74 -24.78 -15.54 2.39
CA GLN A 74 -25.22 -15.17 1.06
C GLN A 74 -26.38 -14.17 1.08
N ASP A 75 -27.22 -14.20 2.11
CA ASP A 75 -28.32 -13.25 2.27
C ASP A 75 -27.82 -11.81 2.41
N PHE A 76 -26.58 -11.59 2.88
CA PHE A 76 -25.99 -10.24 2.94
C PHE A 76 -25.74 -9.62 1.58
N ALA A 77 -25.56 -10.41 0.51
CA ALA A 77 -25.18 -9.86 -0.78
C ALA A 77 -26.26 -8.93 -1.37
N ALA A 78 -27.54 -9.16 -1.06
CA ALA A 78 -28.62 -8.27 -1.47
C ALA A 78 -28.57 -6.90 -0.77
N ASP A 79 -27.99 -6.83 0.43
CA ASP A 79 -27.87 -5.63 1.25
C ASP A 79 -26.55 -4.86 1.05
N PHE A 80 -25.68 -5.36 0.16
CA PHE A 80 -24.52 -4.65 -0.37
C PHE A 80 -24.98 -3.68 -1.46
N THR A 81 -25.60 -2.59 -1.05
CA THR A 81 -26.39 -1.71 -1.92
C THR A 81 -25.54 -0.80 -2.80
N THR A 82 -24.43 -0.27 -2.29
CA THR A 82 -23.53 0.66 -3.01
C THR A 82 -24.26 1.90 -3.58
N ASP A 83 -25.37 2.28 -2.98
CA ASP A 83 -26.28 3.34 -3.42
C ASP A 83 -25.67 4.75 -3.32
N LEU A 84 -24.66 4.91 -2.45
CA LEU A 84 -23.85 6.12 -2.32
C LEU A 84 -22.44 5.95 -2.93
N PHE A 85 -22.16 4.83 -3.61
CA PHE A 85 -20.90 4.64 -4.31
C PHE A 85 -20.84 5.55 -5.55
N ASN A 86 -19.95 6.54 -5.47
CA ASN A 86 -19.60 7.42 -6.57
C ASN A 86 -18.10 7.28 -6.90
N PRO A 87 -17.74 6.60 -8.01
CA PRO A 87 -16.33 6.36 -8.34
C PRO A 87 -15.56 7.66 -8.63
N ASN A 88 -16.25 8.72 -9.06
CA ASN A 88 -15.61 10.02 -9.31
C ASN A 88 -15.27 10.76 -8.01
N GLU A 89 -16.08 10.59 -6.97
CA GLU A 89 -15.82 11.14 -5.64
C GLU A 89 -14.65 10.40 -4.98
N TRP A 90 -14.64 9.06 -5.08
CA TRP A 90 -13.49 8.27 -4.62
C TRP A 90 -12.20 8.68 -5.34
N ALA A 91 -12.23 8.84 -6.67
CA ALA A 91 -11.07 9.30 -7.44
C ALA A 91 -10.57 10.68 -6.98
N GLU A 92 -11.48 11.60 -6.60
CA GLU A 92 -11.11 12.90 -6.06
C GLU A 92 -10.47 12.77 -4.67
N ILE A 93 -11.02 11.95 -3.77
CA ILE A 93 -10.45 11.68 -2.44
C ILE A 93 -9.04 11.09 -2.56
N PHE A 94 -8.85 10.08 -3.42
CA PHE A 94 -7.54 9.44 -3.60
C PHE A 94 -6.51 10.36 -4.27
N LYS A 95 -6.94 11.20 -5.21
CA LYS A 95 -6.06 12.25 -5.76
C LYS A 95 -5.67 13.25 -4.68
N ALA A 96 -6.63 13.67 -3.86
CA ALA A 96 -6.41 14.60 -2.76
C ALA A 96 -5.53 14.02 -1.65
N SER A 97 -5.40 12.70 -1.53
CA SER A 97 -4.49 12.06 -0.57
C SER A 97 -3.04 12.06 -1.00
N GLY A 98 -2.77 12.37 -2.27
CA GLY A 98 -1.43 12.35 -2.86
C GLY A 98 -0.98 10.98 -3.35
N ALA A 99 -1.74 9.92 -3.10
CA ALA A 99 -1.40 8.56 -3.54
C ALA A 99 -1.14 8.47 -5.05
N LYS A 100 -0.28 7.54 -5.43
CA LYS A 100 0.16 7.32 -6.82
C LYS A 100 -0.30 6.00 -7.41
N TYR A 101 -0.79 5.09 -6.57
CA TYR A 101 -1.47 3.88 -7.03
C TYR A 101 -2.61 3.50 -6.07
N LEU A 102 -3.54 2.72 -6.59
CA LEU A 102 -4.71 2.23 -5.88
C LEU A 102 -4.80 0.71 -6.03
N VAL A 103 -5.18 -0.01 -4.99
CA VAL A 103 -5.46 -1.45 -5.02
C VAL A 103 -6.86 -1.67 -4.47
N LEU A 104 -7.80 -2.10 -5.33
CA LEU A 104 -9.15 -2.45 -4.91
C LEU A 104 -9.27 -3.97 -4.72
N THR A 105 -9.89 -4.44 -3.64
CA THR A 105 -10.31 -5.85 -3.53
C THR A 105 -11.27 -6.19 -4.66
N SER A 106 -10.76 -6.86 -5.69
CA SER A 106 -11.60 -7.43 -6.75
C SER A 106 -12.42 -8.60 -6.18
N LYS A 107 -11.75 -9.47 -5.41
CA LYS A 107 -12.31 -10.63 -4.72
C LYS A 107 -11.54 -10.86 -3.42
N HIS A 108 -12.25 -10.98 -2.30
CA HIS A 108 -11.68 -11.41 -1.02
C HIS A 108 -11.95 -12.91 -0.77
N HIS A 109 -11.56 -13.45 0.38
CA HIS A 109 -11.66 -14.88 0.71
C HIS A 109 -13.11 -15.43 0.73
N GLU A 110 -14.11 -14.55 0.79
CA GLU A 110 -15.53 -14.90 0.64
C GLU A 110 -15.95 -15.28 -0.79
N GLY A 111 -15.06 -15.08 -1.77
CA GLY A 111 -15.28 -15.44 -3.17
C GLY A 111 -16.24 -14.52 -3.93
N PHE A 112 -16.79 -13.48 -3.29
CA PHE A 112 -17.63 -12.50 -3.95
C PHE A 112 -16.78 -11.60 -4.84
N THR A 113 -17.16 -11.48 -6.11
CA THR A 113 -16.42 -10.67 -7.09
C THR A 113 -17.09 -9.30 -7.29
N ASN A 114 -16.32 -8.23 -7.14
CA ASN A 114 -16.75 -6.84 -7.37
C ASN A 114 -16.81 -6.46 -8.86
N TRP A 115 -16.82 -7.46 -9.74
CA TRP A 115 -17.01 -7.32 -11.18
C TRP A 115 -17.88 -8.48 -11.69
N PRO A 116 -18.51 -8.39 -12.88
CA PRO A 116 -19.30 -9.48 -13.45
C PRO A 116 -18.41 -10.61 -13.97
N SER A 117 -17.83 -11.39 -13.06
CA SER A 117 -16.99 -12.55 -13.38
C SER A 117 -17.81 -13.69 -13.98
N LYS A 118 -17.36 -14.23 -15.12
CA LYS A 118 -17.96 -15.44 -15.71
C LYS A 118 -17.76 -16.69 -14.85
N TYR A 119 -16.82 -16.64 -13.90
CA TYR A 119 -16.46 -17.75 -13.03
C TYR A 119 -17.12 -17.64 -11.65
N SER A 120 -17.83 -16.53 -11.35
CA SER A 120 -18.59 -16.29 -10.10
C SER A 120 -20.08 -16.09 -10.37
N PHE A 121 -20.68 -16.92 -11.22
CA PHE A 121 -22.09 -16.82 -11.54
C PHE A 121 -22.96 -16.77 -10.27
N SER A 122 -23.88 -15.81 -10.20
CA SER A 122 -24.75 -15.55 -9.04
C SER A 122 -24.06 -15.11 -7.74
N TRP A 123 -22.75 -14.93 -7.74
CA TRP A 123 -21.97 -14.49 -6.57
C TRP A 123 -20.99 -13.37 -6.96
N ASN A 124 -21.55 -12.33 -7.57
CA ASN A 124 -20.83 -11.14 -8.01
C ASN A 124 -21.72 -9.89 -7.98
N SER A 125 -21.09 -8.73 -7.98
CA SER A 125 -21.72 -7.41 -7.87
C SER A 125 -22.72 -7.05 -8.97
N MET A 126 -22.66 -7.70 -10.14
CA MET A 126 -23.66 -7.52 -11.21
C MET A 126 -24.88 -8.43 -11.00
N ASP A 127 -24.67 -9.66 -10.55
CA ASP A 127 -25.72 -10.65 -10.40
C ASP A 127 -26.54 -10.48 -9.12
N VAL A 128 -25.98 -9.94 -8.04
CA VAL A 128 -26.67 -9.72 -6.76
C VAL A 128 -26.14 -8.47 -6.06
N GLY A 129 -27.02 -7.75 -5.36
CA GLY A 129 -26.69 -6.50 -4.66
C GLY A 129 -26.58 -5.31 -5.63
N PRO A 130 -25.38 -4.77 -5.90
CA PRO A 130 -25.17 -3.50 -6.60
C PRO A 130 -25.79 -3.39 -8.00
N LYS A 131 -25.85 -4.51 -8.75
CA LYS A 131 -26.15 -4.53 -10.19
C LYS A 131 -25.20 -3.65 -11.01
N ARG A 132 -23.92 -3.64 -10.62
CA ARG A 132 -22.87 -2.74 -11.13
C ARG A 132 -21.55 -3.48 -11.31
N ASP A 133 -20.72 -2.99 -12.23
CA ASP A 133 -19.33 -3.44 -12.40
C ASP A 133 -18.42 -2.50 -11.61
N LEU A 134 -18.27 -2.77 -10.31
CA LEU A 134 -17.61 -1.85 -9.38
C LEU A 134 -16.11 -1.66 -9.70
N VAL A 135 -15.42 -2.74 -10.10
CA VAL A 135 -14.02 -2.68 -10.55
C VAL A 135 -13.91 -1.84 -11.81
N GLY A 136 -14.74 -2.10 -12.83
CA GLY A 136 -14.70 -1.36 -14.10
C GLY A 136 -15.03 0.13 -13.94
N GLU A 137 -16.06 0.46 -13.16
CA GLU A 137 -16.46 1.84 -12.88
C GLU A 137 -15.37 2.63 -12.14
N LEU A 138 -14.74 2.03 -11.12
CA LEU A 138 -13.64 2.70 -10.41
C LEU A 138 -12.40 2.83 -11.29
N ALA A 139 -12.00 1.78 -12.01
CA ALA A 139 -10.86 1.82 -12.92
C ALA A 139 -11.00 2.93 -13.96
N ALA A 140 -12.20 3.09 -14.54
CA ALA A 140 -12.50 4.16 -15.48
C ALA A 140 -12.41 5.56 -14.83
N ALA A 141 -12.94 5.74 -13.62
CA ALA A 141 -12.89 7.03 -12.93
C ALA A 141 -11.45 7.44 -12.56
N ILE A 142 -10.63 6.49 -12.10
CA ILE A 142 -9.22 6.72 -11.79
C ILE A 142 -8.47 7.17 -13.06
N ARG A 143 -8.50 6.36 -14.12
CA ARG A 143 -7.78 6.67 -15.37
C ARG A 143 -8.22 7.98 -16.03
N ASN A 144 -9.50 8.33 -15.93
CA ASN A 144 -10.02 9.53 -16.61
C ASN A 144 -9.80 10.83 -15.82
N ARG A 145 -9.45 10.78 -14.53
CA ARG A 145 -9.46 11.96 -13.64
C ARG A 145 -8.17 12.18 -12.86
N THR A 146 -7.32 11.16 -12.79
CA THR A 146 -6.12 11.15 -11.96
C THR A 146 -4.95 10.56 -12.73
N ASP A 147 -3.75 10.77 -12.20
CA ASP A 147 -2.52 10.12 -12.66
C ASP A 147 -2.16 8.93 -11.76
N ILE A 148 -3.16 8.31 -11.13
CA ILE A 148 -2.99 7.21 -10.19
C ILE A 148 -3.00 5.90 -10.97
N HIS A 149 -2.00 5.06 -10.75
CA HIS A 149 -1.96 3.71 -11.30
C HIS A 149 -3.05 2.84 -10.69
N PHE A 150 -3.81 2.15 -11.52
CA PHE A 150 -4.95 1.35 -11.04
C PHE A 150 -4.54 -0.12 -10.86
N GLY A 151 -4.77 -0.66 -9.68
CA GLY A 151 -4.45 -2.03 -9.31
C GLY A 151 -5.61 -2.75 -8.64
N VAL A 152 -5.46 -4.07 -8.53
CA VAL A 152 -6.44 -4.94 -7.90
C VAL A 152 -5.78 -5.88 -6.92
N TYR A 153 -6.46 -6.12 -5.82
CA TYR A 153 -6.21 -7.26 -4.96
C TYR A 153 -7.08 -8.43 -5.41
N HIS A 154 -6.52 -9.63 -5.36
CA HIS A 154 -7.26 -10.86 -5.64
C HIS A 154 -6.86 -11.97 -4.68
N SER A 155 -7.81 -12.45 -3.89
CA SER A 155 -7.58 -13.65 -3.10
C SER A 155 -7.57 -14.91 -3.98
N LEU A 156 -6.50 -15.68 -3.88
CA LEU A 156 -6.33 -16.93 -4.62
C LEU A 156 -7.35 -17.99 -4.18
N PHE A 157 -7.64 -18.10 -2.88
CA PHE A 157 -8.56 -19.09 -2.33
C PHE A 157 -9.95 -18.53 -1.99
N GLU A 158 -10.87 -19.45 -1.72
CA GLU A 158 -12.23 -19.13 -1.24
C GLU A 158 -12.59 -20.08 -0.09
N TRP A 159 -12.90 -19.55 1.10
CA TRP A 159 -13.03 -20.34 2.34
C TRP A 159 -13.92 -21.57 2.19
N PHE A 160 -15.06 -21.42 1.51
CA PHE A 160 -16.11 -22.44 1.46
C PHE A 160 -16.49 -22.83 0.03
N ASN A 161 -15.63 -22.55 -0.95
CA ASN A 161 -15.87 -23.02 -2.32
C ASN A 161 -15.71 -24.56 -2.37
N PRO A 162 -16.69 -25.31 -2.90
CA PRO A 162 -16.63 -26.77 -2.93
C PRO A 162 -15.40 -27.33 -3.67
N LEU A 163 -14.95 -26.70 -4.76
CA LEU A 163 -13.76 -27.14 -5.49
C LEU A 163 -12.50 -26.92 -4.64
N PHE A 164 -12.40 -25.79 -3.94
CA PHE A 164 -11.25 -25.51 -3.07
C PHE A 164 -11.22 -26.49 -1.90
N LEU A 165 -12.36 -26.71 -1.24
CA LEU A 165 -12.48 -27.67 -0.14
C LEU A 165 -12.16 -29.11 -0.59
N GLN A 166 -12.54 -29.49 -1.82
CA GLN A 166 -12.22 -30.78 -2.39
C GLN A 166 -10.71 -30.94 -2.65
N ASP A 167 -10.08 -29.94 -3.27
CA ASP A 167 -8.63 -29.94 -3.48
C ASP A 167 -7.88 -29.97 -2.14
N GLN A 168 -8.32 -29.15 -1.16
CA GLN A 168 -7.72 -29.11 0.18
C GLN A 168 -7.86 -30.45 0.91
N ALA A 169 -9.04 -31.08 0.88
CA ALA A 169 -9.26 -32.41 1.47
C ALA A 169 -8.39 -33.50 0.82
N ASN A 170 -8.00 -33.28 -0.43
CA ASN A 170 -7.08 -34.14 -1.18
C ASN A 170 -5.61 -33.66 -1.10
N ASN A 171 -5.25 -32.88 -0.08
CA ASN A 171 -3.91 -32.32 0.14
C ASN A 171 -3.33 -31.61 -1.09
N PHE A 172 -4.18 -30.93 -1.87
CA PHE A 172 -3.84 -30.23 -3.10
C PHE A 172 -3.20 -31.11 -4.19
N ALA A 173 -3.45 -32.42 -4.17
CA ALA A 173 -3.01 -33.34 -5.22
C ALA A 173 -3.82 -33.18 -6.53
N THR A 174 -5.05 -32.67 -6.42
CA THR A 174 -5.84 -32.14 -7.54
C THR A 174 -5.78 -30.62 -7.55
N ARG A 175 -6.08 -30.00 -8.69
CA ARG A 175 -5.95 -28.55 -8.94
C ARG A 175 -7.22 -27.96 -9.57
N ASP A 176 -8.37 -28.56 -9.32
CA ASP A 176 -9.60 -28.21 -10.01
C ASP A 176 -10.05 -26.78 -9.69
N PHE A 177 -9.90 -26.34 -8.44
CA PHE A 177 -10.21 -24.95 -8.08
C PHE A 177 -9.21 -23.96 -8.70
N ALA A 178 -7.90 -24.22 -8.60
CA ALA A 178 -6.90 -23.35 -9.20
C ALA A 178 -7.11 -23.19 -10.71
N LEU A 179 -7.34 -24.28 -11.44
CA LEU A 179 -7.42 -24.28 -12.91
C LEU A 179 -8.77 -23.85 -13.48
N ARG A 180 -9.87 -24.09 -12.76
CA ARG A 180 -11.23 -23.82 -13.28
C ARG A 180 -11.87 -22.56 -12.70
N LYS A 181 -11.30 -22.01 -11.61
CA LYS A 181 -11.85 -20.87 -10.88
C LYS A 181 -10.82 -19.76 -10.67
N ALA A 182 -9.79 -19.98 -9.85
CA ALA A 182 -8.89 -18.90 -9.44
C ALA A 182 -8.06 -18.31 -10.59
N MET A 183 -7.39 -19.16 -11.39
CA MET A 183 -6.57 -18.66 -12.49
C MET A 183 -7.41 -18.01 -13.59
N PRO A 184 -8.49 -18.63 -14.13
CA PRO A 184 -9.30 -17.99 -15.15
C PRO A 184 -9.87 -16.61 -14.74
N GLU A 185 -10.18 -16.40 -13.47
CA GLU A 185 -10.56 -15.08 -12.95
C GLU A 185 -9.43 -14.06 -13.04
N LEU A 186 -8.20 -14.45 -12.69
CA LEU A 186 -7.04 -13.56 -12.82
C LEU A 186 -6.78 -13.17 -14.28
N TYR A 187 -6.82 -14.11 -15.22
CA TYR A 187 -6.72 -13.80 -16.66
C TYR A 187 -7.85 -12.86 -17.10
N GLU A 188 -9.10 -13.13 -16.70
CA GLU A 188 -10.24 -12.26 -17.02
C GLU A 188 -10.06 -10.84 -16.45
N LEU A 189 -9.62 -10.71 -15.20
CA LEU A 189 -9.36 -9.43 -14.55
C LEU A 189 -8.31 -8.61 -15.31
N VAL A 190 -7.20 -9.26 -15.68
CA VAL A 190 -6.10 -8.60 -16.40
C VAL A 190 -6.54 -8.13 -17.78
N GLU A 191 -7.19 -9.01 -18.55
CA GLU A 191 -7.66 -8.69 -19.89
C GLU A 191 -8.72 -7.58 -19.90
N ARG A 192 -9.64 -7.58 -18.93
CA ARG A 192 -10.75 -6.63 -18.88
C ARG A 192 -10.37 -5.28 -18.30
N TYR A 193 -9.60 -5.27 -17.22
CA TYR A 193 -9.37 -4.06 -16.43
C TYR A 193 -7.94 -3.55 -16.50
N GLN A 194 -7.00 -4.30 -17.09
CA GLN A 194 -5.61 -3.90 -17.29
C GLN A 194 -4.98 -3.29 -16.01
N PRO A 195 -5.03 -3.97 -14.86
CA PRO A 195 -4.44 -3.45 -13.63
C PRO A 195 -2.92 -3.39 -13.72
N GLU A 196 -2.34 -2.33 -13.20
CA GLU A 196 -0.89 -2.07 -13.13
C GLU A 196 -0.29 -2.60 -11.81
N VAL A 197 -1.12 -2.96 -10.84
CA VAL A 197 -0.74 -3.75 -9.66
C VAL A 197 -1.66 -4.95 -9.54
N ILE A 198 -1.09 -6.16 -9.41
CA ILE A 198 -1.83 -7.35 -9.01
C ILE A 198 -1.32 -7.79 -7.65
N TRP A 199 -2.13 -7.56 -6.63
CA TRP A 199 -1.83 -7.91 -5.25
C TRP A 199 -2.52 -9.22 -4.91
N SER A 200 -1.79 -10.32 -4.95
CA SER A 200 -2.31 -11.66 -4.63
C SER A 200 -2.35 -11.90 -3.13
N ASP A 201 -3.22 -12.80 -2.66
CA ASP A 201 -3.25 -13.18 -1.24
C ASP A 201 -3.96 -14.51 -0.99
N GLY A 202 -3.81 -15.05 0.22
CA GLY A 202 -4.52 -16.25 0.65
C GLY A 202 -4.05 -17.50 -0.07
N ALA A 203 -2.75 -17.58 -0.39
CA ALA A 203 -2.16 -18.72 -1.05
C ALA A 203 -2.06 -19.93 -0.09
N ALA A 204 -3.18 -20.60 0.19
CA ALA A 204 -3.27 -21.73 1.13
C ALA A 204 -2.52 -23.02 0.70
N ALA A 205 -1.89 -23.00 -0.48
CA ALA A 205 -1.08 -24.07 -1.05
C ALA A 205 0.18 -23.48 -1.71
N ILE A 206 1.15 -24.33 -2.09
CA ILE A 206 2.37 -23.90 -2.77
C ILE A 206 2.08 -23.36 -4.19
N ASP A 207 3.00 -22.55 -4.71
CA ASP A 207 2.93 -21.91 -6.03
C ASP A 207 2.59 -22.85 -7.20
N THR A 208 3.09 -24.08 -7.16
CA THR A 208 2.83 -25.08 -8.20
C THR A 208 1.37 -25.53 -8.26
N TYR A 209 0.64 -25.55 -7.14
CA TYR A 209 -0.81 -25.81 -7.13
C TYR A 209 -1.56 -24.69 -7.85
N TRP A 210 -1.18 -23.44 -7.60
CA TRP A 210 -1.82 -22.26 -8.18
C TRP A 210 -1.50 -22.06 -9.66
N ASN A 211 -0.38 -22.60 -10.16
CA ASN A 211 0.21 -22.23 -11.46
C ASN A 211 0.80 -20.81 -11.47
N SER A 212 1.27 -20.33 -10.31
CA SER A 212 1.66 -18.92 -10.16
C SER A 212 2.76 -18.51 -11.13
N THR A 213 3.82 -19.30 -11.27
CA THR A 213 4.90 -18.98 -12.21
C THR A 213 4.44 -18.98 -13.67
N GLY A 214 3.48 -19.83 -14.03
CA GLY A 214 2.86 -19.83 -15.35
C GLY A 214 2.04 -18.58 -15.63
N PHE A 215 1.22 -18.16 -14.66
CA PHE A 215 0.45 -16.92 -14.75
C PHE A 215 1.36 -15.69 -14.81
N LEU A 216 2.37 -15.60 -13.95
CA LEU A 216 3.30 -14.47 -13.90
C LEU A 216 4.14 -14.36 -15.18
N ALA A 217 4.59 -15.48 -15.77
CA ALA A 217 5.29 -15.45 -17.05
C ALA A 217 4.40 -14.89 -18.17
N TRP A 218 3.15 -15.36 -18.27
CA TRP A 218 2.18 -14.77 -19.21
C TRP A 218 1.93 -13.29 -18.93
N LEU A 219 1.79 -12.91 -17.66
CA LEU A 219 1.55 -11.54 -17.23
C LEU A 219 2.67 -10.61 -17.73
N TYR A 220 3.92 -11.05 -17.65
CA TYR A 220 5.10 -10.25 -18.01
C TYR A 220 5.49 -10.32 -19.48
N ASN A 221 4.99 -11.30 -20.25
CA ASN A 221 5.36 -11.44 -21.67
C ASN A 221 4.23 -11.04 -22.63
N ASP A 222 3.00 -11.42 -22.32
CA ASP A 222 1.90 -11.47 -23.28
C ASP A 222 0.71 -10.59 -22.90
N SER A 223 0.55 -10.28 -21.60
CA SER A 223 -0.60 -9.51 -21.12
C SER A 223 -0.61 -8.05 -21.64
N PRO A 224 -1.77 -7.38 -21.64
CA PRO A 224 -1.88 -5.98 -22.04
C PRO A 224 -1.15 -4.99 -21.11
N VAL A 225 -0.66 -5.44 -19.95
CA VAL A 225 -0.03 -4.61 -18.92
C VAL A 225 1.43 -4.98 -18.65
N LYS A 226 2.02 -5.86 -19.45
CA LYS A 226 3.37 -6.41 -19.27
C LYS A 226 4.47 -5.37 -18.99
N ASP A 227 4.37 -4.19 -19.61
CA ASP A 227 5.37 -3.12 -19.51
C ASP A 227 5.26 -2.30 -18.22
N VAL A 228 4.14 -2.40 -17.51
CA VAL A 228 3.81 -1.53 -16.35
C VAL A 228 3.45 -2.31 -15.09
N VAL A 229 3.07 -3.58 -15.21
CA VAL A 229 2.51 -4.34 -14.09
C VAL A 229 3.56 -4.75 -13.05
N VAL A 230 3.16 -4.69 -11.78
CA VAL A 230 3.91 -5.20 -10.64
C VAL A 230 3.07 -6.18 -9.82
N THR A 231 3.73 -7.12 -9.15
CA THR A 231 3.08 -8.11 -8.28
C THR A 231 3.81 -8.25 -6.95
N ASN A 232 3.05 -8.52 -5.89
CA ASN A 232 3.62 -8.84 -4.58
C ASN A 232 4.21 -10.26 -4.52
N ASP A 233 4.49 -10.74 -3.31
CA ASP A 233 5.16 -12.01 -2.98
C ASP A 233 4.24 -13.13 -2.48
N ARG A 234 2.91 -12.97 -2.55
CA ARG A 234 1.93 -13.90 -1.94
C ARG A 234 1.30 -14.89 -2.92
N TRP A 235 2.15 -15.51 -3.73
CA TRP A 235 1.75 -16.41 -4.82
C TRP A 235 1.79 -17.90 -4.46
N GLY A 236 2.12 -18.25 -3.21
CA GLY A 236 2.20 -19.61 -2.70
C GLY A 236 2.67 -19.61 -1.24
N THR A 237 2.39 -20.65 -0.46
CA THR A 237 2.94 -20.76 0.92
C THR A 237 4.47 -20.78 0.98
N ASN A 238 5.13 -20.94 -0.16
CA ASN A 238 6.58 -21.00 -0.33
C ASN A 238 7.17 -19.75 -1.01
N THR A 239 6.41 -18.67 -1.17
CA THR A 239 6.83 -17.45 -1.91
C THR A 239 7.01 -16.22 -1.03
N ASP A 240 6.31 -16.13 0.10
CA ASP A 240 6.35 -14.97 0.99
C ASP A 240 7.79 -14.60 1.38
N CYS A 241 8.13 -13.31 1.27
CA CYS A 241 9.44 -12.75 1.57
C CYS A 241 10.61 -13.42 0.80
N LYS A 242 10.31 -14.04 -0.34
CA LYS A 242 11.27 -14.85 -1.11
C LYS A 242 11.18 -14.63 -2.62
N HIS A 243 9.98 -14.55 -3.17
CA HIS A 243 9.72 -14.47 -4.61
C HIS A 243 8.71 -13.35 -4.91
N GLY A 244 8.72 -12.80 -6.13
CA GLY A 244 7.79 -11.76 -6.56
C GLY A 244 8.44 -10.39 -6.78
N GLY A 245 7.74 -9.50 -7.47
CA GLY A 245 8.28 -8.20 -7.89
C GLY A 245 8.59 -7.27 -6.71
N PHE A 246 7.85 -7.37 -5.61
CA PHE A 246 8.17 -6.72 -4.34
C PHE A 246 7.68 -7.57 -3.17
N PHE A 247 8.32 -7.40 -2.01
CA PHE A 247 8.00 -8.17 -0.82
C PHE A 247 6.99 -7.45 0.07
N SER A 248 5.92 -8.15 0.43
CA SER A 248 5.02 -7.74 1.52
C SER A 248 5.27 -8.56 2.78
N CYS A 249 5.84 -9.79 2.67
CA CYS A 249 6.21 -10.73 3.74
C CYS A 249 5.07 -11.11 4.71
N THR A 250 4.51 -10.14 5.44
CA THR A 250 3.38 -10.28 6.37
C THR A 250 2.51 -9.03 6.35
N ASP A 251 1.34 -9.08 6.96
CA ASP A 251 0.55 -7.85 7.17
C ASP A 251 1.35 -6.85 8.02
N ARG A 252 1.25 -5.56 7.67
CA ARG A 252 1.95 -4.45 8.36
C ARG A 252 3.47 -4.65 8.43
N TYR A 253 4.04 -5.25 7.39
CA TYR A 253 5.48 -5.47 7.31
C TYR A 253 6.21 -4.12 7.23
N ASN A 254 6.91 -3.77 8.31
CA ASN A 254 7.81 -2.62 8.40
C ASN A 254 9.08 -3.07 9.14
N PRO A 255 10.15 -3.45 8.44
CA PRO A 255 11.34 -4.03 9.04
C PRO A 255 12.19 -3.02 9.84
N GLY A 256 11.87 -1.72 9.77
CA GLY A 256 12.61 -0.66 10.46
C GLY A 256 14.08 -0.50 10.02
N THR A 257 14.49 -1.22 8.97
CA THR A 257 15.84 -1.27 8.44
C THR A 257 15.80 -1.42 6.93
N LEU A 258 16.85 -0.93 6.26
CA LEU A 258 16.96 -1.03 4.80
C LEU A 258 17.03 -2.50 4.35
N GLN A 259 16.21 -2.83 3.35
CA GLN A 259 16.16 -4.16 2.74
C GLN A 259 16.92 -4.21 1.41
N LYS A 260 17.29 -5.41 0.96
CA LYS A 260 17.98 -5.62 -0.33
C LYS A 260 17.02 -5.70 -1.53
N HIS A 261 15.76 -6.01 -1.27
CA HIS A 261 14.73 -6.13 -2.29
C HIS A 261 13.67 -5.08 -2.02
N LYS A 262 13.01 -4.59 -3.08
CA LYS A 262 11.88 -3.67 -2.92
C LYS A 262 10.79 -4.35 -2.09
N TRP A 263 10.17 -3.60 -1.20
CA TRP A 263 9.13 -4.08 -0.31
C TRP A 263 8.00 -3.07 -0.15
N GLU A 264 6.86 -3.52 0.37
CA GLU A 264 5.66 -2.72 0.59
C GLU A 264 5.06 -2.99 1.99
N ASN A 265 4.84 -1.92 2.76
CA ASN A 265 4.08 -1.93 4.01
C ASN A 265 2.58 -1.85 3.70
N ALA A 266 1.90 -2.99 3.58
CA ALA A 266 0.44 -3.01 3.52
C ALA A 266 -0.12 -2.88 4.95
N MET A 267 -0.82 -1.78 5.24
CA MET A 267 -1.32 -1.44 6.57
C MET A 267 -2.70 -0.78 6.50
N THR A 268 -3.32 -0.55 7.65
CA THR A 268 -4.71 -0.06 7.77
C THR A 268 -4.78 1.19 8.63
N ILE A 269 -5.64 2.15 8.27
CA ILE A 269 -5.95 3.30 9.15
C ILE A 269 -6.69 2.83 10.41
N ASP A 270 -7.61 1.89 10.28
CA ASP A 270 -8.21 1.21 11.44
C ASP A 270 -7.18 0.22 12.02
N LYS A 271 -6.84 0.35 13.29
CA LYS A 271 -5.81 -0.46 13.97
C LYS A 271 -6.18 -1.95 14.04
N TYR A 272 -7.42 -2.33 13.79
CA TYR A 272 -7.91 -3.69 14.04
C TYR A 272 -8.50 -4.40 12.82
N SER A 273 -8.88 -3.71 11.74
CA SER A 273 -9.61 -4.31 10.62
C SER A 273 -9.18 -3.73 9.27
N TRP A 274 -9.23 -4.55 8.22
CA TRP A 274 -9.12 -4.07 6.84
C TRP A 274 -10.49 -3.63 6.32
N GLY A 275 -11.53 -4.44 6.57
CA GLY A 275 -12.92 -4.11 6.26
C GLY A 275 -13.49 -3.00 7.17
N PHE A 276 -14.63 -2.43 6.75
CA PHE A 276 -15.35 -1.45 7.56
C PHE A 276 -16.02 -2.12 8.77
N ARG A 277 -15.85 -1.54 9.97
CA ARG A 277 -16.58 -1.93 11.18
C ARG A 277 -17.25 -0.72 11.83
N ARG A 278 -18.55 -0.79 12.08
CA ARG A 278 -19.38 0.35 12.52
C ARG A 278 -19.19 0.69 14.00
N GLU A 279 -18.66 -0.25 14.78
CA GLU A 279 -18.34 -0.09 16.20
C GLU A 279 -16.97 0.54 16.44
N ALA A 280 -16.22 0.86 15.38
CA ALA A 280 -14.94 1.55 15.52
C ALA A 280 -15.08 2.90 16.21
N ARG A 281 -14.14 3.18 17.10
CA ARG A 281 -14.01 4.49 17.79
C ARG A 281 -12.83 5.24 17.22
N LEU A 282 -12.80 6.55 17.45
CA LEU A 282 -11.68 7.41 17.02
C LEU A 282 -10.31 6.89 17.53
N ALA A 283 -10.25 6.39 18.77
CA ALA A 283 -9.01 5.86 19.35
C ALA A 283 -8.49 4.59 18.64
N ASP A 284 -9.37 3.90 17.91
CA ASP A 284 -9.03 2.72 17.13
C ASP A 284 -8.50 3.09 15.73
N MET A 285 -8.51 4.37 15.37
CA MET A 285 -7.92 4.88 14.13
C MET A 285 -6.50 5.37 14.41
N LEU A 286 -5.60 5.20 13.45
CA LEU A 286 -4.31 5.87 13.49
C LEU A 286 -4.51 7.39 13.53
N SER A 287 -3.75 8.07 14.39
CA SER A 287 -3.62 9.52 14.32
C SER A 287 -2.79 9.93 13.09
N MET A 288 -2.74 11.22 12.77
CA MET A 288 -1.88 11.69 11.69
C MET A 288 -0.39 11.54 12.04
N GLU A 289 -0.01 11.67 13.31
CA GLU A 289 1.35 11.42 13.80
C GLU A 289 1.72 9.94 13.64
N GLU A 290 0.83 9.01 14.03
CA GLU A 290 1.05 7.57 13.83
C GLU A 290 1.14 7.21 12.34
N LEU A 291 0.24 7.74 11.51
CA LEU A 291 0.23 7.50 10.06
C LEU A 291 1.50 8.04 9.39
N LEU A 292 1.93 9.27 9.71
CA LEU A 292 3.14 9.85 9.14
C LEU A 292 4.40 9.15 9.63
N SER A 293 4.42 8.65 10.87
CA SER A 293 5.52 7.81 11.36
C SER A 293 5.67 6.53 10.51
N GLU A 294 4.57 5.86 10.18
CA GLU A 294 4.59 4.69 9.29
C GLU A 294 5.04 5.06 7.87
N VAL A 295 4.51 6.14 7.29
CA VAL A 295 4.89 6.61 5.95
C VAL A 295 6.40 6.90 5.88
N VAL A 296 6.89 7.70 6.82
CA VAL A 296 8.27 8.21 6.80
C VAL A 296 9.26 7.08 7.07
N SER A 297 9.02 6.25 8.09
CA SER A 297 9.89 5.11 8.38
C SER A 297 9.94 4.09 7.23
N THR A 298 8.79 3.84 6.58
CA THR A 298 8.70 2.93 5.43
C THR A 298 9.54 3.44 4.26
N VAL A 299 9.34 4.70 3.86
CA VAL A 299 10.03 5.28 2.70
C VAL A 299 11.52 5.43 2.96
N SER A 300 11.93 5.84 4.17
CA SER A 300 13.34 5.92 4.56
C SER A 300 14.06 4.57 4.51
N CYS A 301 13.34 3.47 4.77
CA CYS A 301 13.85 2.10 4.67
C CYS A 301 13.64 1.46 3.28
N GLY A 302 13.25 2.25 2.27
CA GLY A 302 13.18 1.83 0.86
C GLY A 302 11.85 1.21 0.44
N GLY A 303 10.88 1.13 1.36
CA GLY A 303 9.57 0.57 1.08
C GLY A 303 8.64 1.54 0.35
N ASN A 304 7.59 0.98 -0.25
CA ASN A 304 6.34 1.71 -0.46
C ASN A 304 5.39 1.42 0.70
N ILE A 305 4.40 2.28 0.93
CA ILE A 305 3.32 2.05 1.88
C ILE A 305 1.98 2.00 1.16
N LEU A 306 1.18 0.98 1.46
CA LEU A 306 -0.14 0.76 0.90
C LEU A 306 -1.17 0.88 2.03
N ILE A 307 -1.84 2.04 2.07
CA ILE A 307 -2.68 2.47 3.19
C ILE A 307 -4.14 2.07 2.93
N ASN A 308 -4.65 1.14 3.73
CA ASN A 308 -6.00 0.64 3.59
C ASN A 308 -7.05 1.51 4.29
N VAL A 309 -8.17 1.69 3.60
CA VAL A 309 -9.46 2.09 4.20
C VAL A 309 -10.54 1.08 3.82
N GLY A 310 -11.52 0.88 4.71
CA GLY A 310 -12.67 0.01 4.47
C GLY A 310 -13.92 0.82 4.15
N PRO A 311 -14.41 0.88 2.90
CA PRO A 311 -15.66 1.55 2.59
C PRO A 311 -16.88 0.82 3.16
N THR A 312 -17.94 1.57 3.42
CA THR A 312 -19.21 1.07 3.95
C THR A 312 -20.01 0.30 2.88
N LYS A 313 -21.00 -0.51 3.28
CA LYS A 313 -21.84 -1.27 2.34
C LYS A 313 -22.61 -0.43 1.30
N ASP A 314 -22.94 0.81 1.65
CA ASP A 314 -23.57 1.80 0.78
C ASP A 314 -22.55 2.55 -0.10
N GLY A 315 -21.24 2.33 0.08
CA GLY A 315 -20.20 2.84 -0.82
C GLY A 315 -19.54 4.16 -0.42
N ARG A 316 -19.62 4.54 0.86
CA ARG A 316 -18.95 5.73 1.38
C ARG A 316 -17.57 5.40 1.93
N ILE A 317 -16.62 6.29 1.66
CA ILE A 317 -15.44 6.45 2.51
C ILE A 317 -15.91 7.32 3.67
N VAL A 318 -15.92 6.79 4.89
CA VAL A 318 -16.45 7.54 6.03
C VAL A 318 -15.59 8.77 6.34
N PRO A 319 -16.17 9.85 6.91
CA PRO A 319 -15.46 11.11 7.10
C PRO A 319 -14.11 11.01 7.82
N ILE A 320 -13.95 10.07 8.75
CA ILE A 320 -12.67 9.88 9.44
C ILE A 320 -11.58 9.30 8.52
N PHE A 321 -11.93 8.40 7.60
CA PHE A 321 -10.98 7.90 6.61
C PHE A 321 -10.66 8.98 5.58
N GLU A 322 -11.67 9.68 5.07
CA GLU A 322 -11.46 10.78 4.13
C GLU A 322 -10.59 11.88 4.73
N GLU A 323 -10.83 12.26 5.99
CA GLU A 323 -10.02 13.27 6.69
C GLU A 323 -8.56 12.84 6.78
N ARG A 324 -8.26 11.60 7.20
CA ARG A 324 -6.86 11.12 7.26
C ARG A 324 -6.18 11.11 5.89
N LEU A 325 -6.91 10.67 4.87
CA LEU A 325 -6.40 10.66 3.49
C LEU A 325 -6.10 12.09 3.01
N ARG A 326 -7.01 13.04 3.18
CA ARG A 326 -6.79 14.43 2.77
C ARG A 326 -5.70 15.12 3.59
N SER A 327 -5.64 14.86 4.89
CA SER A 327 -4.60 15.40 5.79
C SER A 327 -3.21 14.89 5.39
N LEU A 328 -3.09 13.63 4.99
CA LEU A 328 -1.86 13.08 4.40
C LEU A 328 -1.48 13.83 3.12
N GLY A 329 -2.44 14.05 2.21
CA GLY A 329 -2.21 14.79 0.97
C GLY A 329 -1.82 16.26 1.16
N GLN A 330 -2.41 16.94 2.15
CA GLN A 330 -2.01 18.29 2.53
C GLN A 330 -0.55 18.34 3.00
N TRP A 331 -0.12 17.36 3.79
CA TRP A 331 1.29 17.24 4.20
C TRP A 331 2.21 16.96 3.01
N LEU A 332 1.82 16.04 2.11
CA LEU A 332 2.57 15.69 0.90
C LEU A 332 2.65 16.83 -0.11
N ASN A 333 1.69 17.76 -0.14
CA ASN A 333 1.77 18.93 -1.00
C ASN A 333 2.95 19.85 -0.62
N VAL A 334 3.33 19.85 0.67
CA VAL A 334 4.49 20.61 1.18
C VAL A 334 5.76 19.76 1.11
N ASN A 335 5.68 18.51 1.55
CA ASN A 335 6.84 17.68 1.84
C ASN A 335 7.08 16.56 0.80
N GLY A 336 6.29 16.49 -0.26
CA GLY A 336 6.32 15.40 -1.25
C GLY A 336 7.66 15.25 -1.97
N ALA A 337 8.47 16.32 -2.06
CA ALA A 337 9.83 16.25 -2.60
C ALA A 337 10.77 15.32 -1.80
N ALA A 338 10.48 15.14 -0.51
CA ALA A 338 11.21 14.25 0.40
C ALA A 338 10.66 12.82 0.42
N ILE A 339 9.63 12.52 -0.38
CA ILE A 339 8.99 11.21 -0.46
C ILE A 339 9.06 10.69 -1.90
N TYR A 340 8.47 11.40 -2.85
CA TYR A 340 8.32 10.90 -4.22
C TYR A 340 9.64 10.89 -4.99
N GLY A 341 9.95 9.72 -5.56
CA GLY A 341 11.20 9.48 -6.29
C GLY A 341 12.46 9.71 -5.45
N THR A 342 12.38 9.57 -4.12
CA THR A 342 13.57 9.54 -3.25
C THR A 342 14.09 8.12 -3.10
N SER A 343 15.35 8.00 -2.72
CA SER A 343 15.99 6.75 -2.31
C SER A 343 16.36 6.82 -0.83
N PRO A 344 16.48 5.67 -0.14
CA PRO A 344 17.09 5.60 1.18
C PRO A 344 18.45 6.29 1.18
N TRP A 345 18.67 7.18 2.14
CA TRP A 345 20.00 7.73 2.34
C TRP A 345 20.88 6.69 3.06
N VAL A 346 22.18 6.95 3.19
CA VAL A 346 23.09 5.98 3.82
C VAL A 346 22.77 5.73 5.30
N TYR A 347 22.06 6.67 5.92
CA TYR A 347 21.43 6.52 7.23
C TYR A 347 19.91 6.59 7.03
N GLN A 348 19.16 5.61 7.55
CA GLN A 348 17.69 5.62 7.51
C GLN A 348 17.12 6.61 8.53
N ASN A 349 17.72 6.67 9.73
CA ASN A 349 17.35 7.57 10.81
C ASN A 349 18.59 8.23 11.43
N ASP A 350 18.36 9.25 12.27
CA ASP A 350 19.46 9.96 12.92
C ASP A 350 20.08 9.16 14.05
N THR A 351 21.41 9.26 14.16
CA THR A 351 22.22 8.51 15.12
C THR A 351 22.09 9.03 16.55
N VAL A 352 21.63 10.27 16.73
CA VAL A 352 21.55 10.92 18.04
C VAL A 352 20.13 11.37 18.35
N THR A 353 19.47 12.00 17.38
CA THR A 353 18.16 12.60 17.60
C THR A 353 17.06 11.65 17.18
N LYS A 354 16.25 11.25 18.16
CA LYS A 354 15.11 10.35 17.92
C LYS A 354 14.09 11.00 17.00
N ASP A 355 13.30 10.16 16.34
CA ASP A 355 12.16 10.57 15.53
C ASP A 355 12.54 11.48 14.34
N VAL A 356 13.80 11.37 13.89
CA VAL A 356 14.31 11.96 12.66
C VAL A 356 14.71 10.86 11.69
N TRP A 357 14.09 10.89 10.52
CA TRP A 357 14.33 9.95 9.43
C TRP A 357 14.90 10.65 8.22
N TYR A 358 15.57 9.91 7.34
CA TYR A 358 16.21 10.48 6.16
C TYR A 358 15.76 9.82 4.88
N THR A 359 15.62 10.65 3.85
CA THR A 359 15.56 10.22 2.45
C THR A 359 16.54 11.08 1.66
N SER A 360 16.82 10.70 0.41
CA SER A 360 17.69 11.47 -0.45
C SER A 360 17.26 11.44 -1.91
N LYS A 361 17.62 12.47 -2.66
CA LYS A 361 17.31 12.57 -4.10
C LYS A 361 18.40 13.32 -4.82
N LYS A 362 18.80 12.83 -6.01
CA LYS A 362 19.67 13.61 -6.89
C LYS A 362 18.87 14.75 -7.51
N ASN A 363 19.36 15.98 -7.36
CA ASN A 363 18.76 17.14 -7.99
C ASN A 363 19.16 17.24 -9.47
N SER A 364 18.61 18.24 -10.17
CA SER A 364 18.86 18.47 -11.60
C SER A 364 20.33 18.70 -11.96
N GLN A 365 21.15 19.14 -11.00
CA GLN A 365 22.58 19.36 -11.15
C GLN A 365 23.42 18.09 -10.85
N GLY A 366 22.77 17.00 -10.46
CA GLY A 366 23.42 15.74 -10.07
C GLY A 366 23.94 15.70 -8.63
N SER A 367 23.77 16.78 -7.87
CA SER A 367 24.10 16.81 -6.44
C SER A 367 23.02 16.09 -5.62
N LEU A 368 23.42 15.51 -4.48
CA LEU A 368 22.50 14.79 -3.60
C LEU A 368 21.86 15.76 -2.59
N ASP A 369 20.54 15.90 -2.67
CA ASP A 369 19.74 16.53 -1.64
C ASP A 369 19.41 15.47 -0.58
N VAL A 370 19.62 15.79 0.69
CA VAL A 370 19.25 14.93 1.83
C VAL A 370 18.10 15.60 2.57
N PHE A 371 17.04 14.85 2.85
CA PHE A 371 15.88 15.35 3.56
C PHE A 371 15.86 14.74 4.96
N ALA A 372 15.97 15.57 5.99
CA ALA A 372 15.73 15.17 7.37
C ALA A 372 14.25 15.41 7.70
N ILE A 373 13.51 14.34 7.97
CA ILE A 373 12.09 14.35 8.27
C ILE A 373 11.91 14.22 9.78
N LEU A 374 11.49 15.30 10.43
CA LEU A 374 11.29 15.42 11.87
C LEU A 374 9.84 15.09 12.18
N LEU A 375 9.58 14.02 12.94
CA LEU A 375 8.23 13.64 13.37
C LEU A 375 7.74 14.42 14.61
N GLN A 376 8.61 15.24 15.19
CA GLN A 376 8.27 16.18 16.27
C GLN A 376 8.93 17.52 15.98
N TRP A 377 8.18 18.62 16.17
CA TRP A 377 8.74 19.96 15.99
C TRP A 377 9.64 20.30 17.19
N PRO A 378 10.91 20.61 16.96
CA PRO A 378 11.83 20.93 18.05
C PRO A 378 11.57 22.31 18.65
N ASP A 379 11.96 22.49 19.91
CA ASP A 379 11.96 23.80 20.55
C ASP A 379 12.85 24.79 19.80
N PRO A 380 12.50 26.09 19.76
CA PRO A 380 13.35 27.11 19.14
C PRO A 380 14.74 27.14 19.77
N GLY A 381 15.77 27.22 18.94
CA GLY A 381 17.16 27.19 19.38
C GLY A 381 17.98 26.11 18.68
N ASN A 382 18.96 25.56 19.38
CA ASN A 382 19.89 24.59 18.80
C ASN A 382 19.26 23.20 18.74
N PHE A 383 19.16 22.65 17.54
CA PHE A 383 18.71 21.28 17.28
C PHE A 383 19.82 20.53 16.54
N PHE A 384 20.27 19.43 17.12
CA PHE A 384 21.41 18.67 16.60
C PHE A 384 20.95 17.52 15.72
N LEU A 385 21.60 17.33 14.57
CA LEU A 385 21.48 16.16 13.72
C LEU A 385 22.84 15.45 13.67
N GLY A 386 22.89 14.20 14.09
CA GLY A 386 24.14 13.44 14.23
C GLY A 386 24.66 12.85 12.93
N SER A 387 23.78 12.56 11.95
CA SER A 387 24.16 11.89 10.70
C SER A 387 24.76 12.79 9.60
N PRO A 388 24.35 14.06 9.40
CA PRO A 388 24.90 14.89 8.32
C PRO A 388 26.33 15.37 8.57
N THR A 389 27.19 15.33 7.53
CA THR A 389 28.51 15.99 7.57
C THR A 389 28.47 17.25 6.72
N PRO A 390 28.42 18.45 7.33
CA PRO A 390 28.33 19.69 6.56
C PRO A 390 29.66 20.09 5.90
N THR A 391 29.57 20.87 4.83
CA THR A 391 30.70 21.58 4.19
C THR A 391 30.53 23.09 4.34
N GLN A 392 31.51 23.87 3.90
CA GLN A 392 31.39 25.34 3.88
C GLN A 392 30.26 25.85 2.98
N ASN A 393 29.80 25.03 2.02
CA ASN A 393 28.73 25.37 1.07
C ASN A 393 27.38 24.72 1.46
N THR A 394 27.28 24.10 2.63
CA THR A 394 26.03 23.45 3.04
C THR A 394 24.93 24.48 3.25
N GLU A 395 23.77 24.18 2.67
CA GLU A 395 22.55 24.96 2.82
C GLU A 395 21.50 24.13 3.54
N VAL A 396 20.75 24.76 4.44
CA VAL A 396 19.66 24.13 5.17
C VAL A 396 18.41 24.98 4.99
N THR A 397 17.36 24.38 4.46
CA THR A 397 16.05 25.01 4.28
C THR A 397 14.95 24.15 4.89
N LEU A 398 13.83 24.77 5.24
CA LEU A 398 12.63 24.06 5.69
C LEU A 398 11.63 24.06 4.54
N LEU A 399 11.15 22.88 4.12
CA LEU A 399 10.19 22.80 3.03
C LEU A 399 8.90 23.57 3.37
N GLY A 400 8.42 24.36 2.41
CA GLY A 400 7.27 25.25 2.57
C GLY A 400 7.53 26.54 3.36
N TYR A 401 8.79 26.83 3.75
CA TYR A 401 9.15 28.02 4.50
C TYR A 401 10.26 28.82 3.83
N ASP A 402 9.97 30.08 3.49
CA ASP A 402 10.84 30.91 2.64
C ASP A 402 12.13 31.40 3.31
N THR A 403 12.25 31.26 4.64
CA THR A 403 13.43 31.76 5.35
C THR A 403 14.48 30.66 5.47
N PRO A 404 15.72 30.88 4.99
CA PRO A 404 16.81 29.93 5.18
C PRO A 404 17.06 29.63 6.66
N ILE A 405 17.40 28.39 6.95
CA ILE A 405 17.66 27.94 8.32
C ILE A 405 19.17 28.05 8.58
N LYS A 406 19.53 28.81 9.60
CA LYS A 406 20.94 28.95 10.02
C LYS A 406 21.42 27.66 10.65
N TRP A 407 22.70 27.36 10.47
CA TRP A 407 23.32 26.18 11.06
C TRP A 407 24.79 26.43 11.39
N THR A 408 25.38 25.58 12.24
CA THR A 408 26.81 25.52 12.53
C THR A 408 27.31 24.08 12.53
N ALA A 409 28.56 23.87 12.12
CA ALA A 409 29.20 22.56 12.23
C ALA A 409 29.36 22.19 13.70
N SER A 410 29.25 20.89 14.01
CA SER A 410 29.46 20.43 15.38
C SER A 410 30.89 20.69 15.84
N ALA A 411 31.05 21.41 16.96
CA ALA A 411 32.36 21.55 17.62
C ALA A 411 32.71 20.33 18.48
N ALA A 412 31.69 19.53 18.87
CA ALA A 412 31.83 18.42 19.81
C ALA A 412 31.96 17.05 19.12
N HIS A 413 31.59 16.96 17.84
CA HIS A 413 31.54 15.70 17.09
C HIS A 413 32.23 15.87 15.73
N ALA A 414 32.92 14.82 15.27
CA ALA A 414 33.56 14.80 13.95
C ALA A 414 32.55 14.80 12.78
N GLN A 415 31.30 14.45 13.07
CA GLN A 415 30.15 14.40 12.17
C GLN A 415 28.96 15.07 12.89
N GLY A 416 28.04 15.64 12.12
CA GLY A 416 26.83 16.27 12.64
C GLY A 416 26.77 17.78 12.41
N ILE A 417 25.55 18.29 12.47
CA ILE A 417 25.18 19.67 12.20
C ILE A 417 24.24 20.17 13.29
N THR A 418 24.49 21.38 13.80
CA THR A 418 23.56 22.07 14.70
C THR A 418 22.74 23.06 13.89
N VAL A 419 21.45 22.79 13.76
CA VAL A 419 20.47 23.62 13.08
C VAL A 419 19.86 24.59 14.09
N LEU A 420 19.79 25.88 13.76
CA LEU A 420 19.12 26.89 14.58
C LEU A 420 17.65 26.98 14.19
N ILE A 421 16.79 26.30 14.95
CA ILE A 421 15.35 26.26 14.75
C ILE A 421 14.75 27.63 15.09
N PRO A 422 14.09 28.30 14.13
CA PRO A 422 13.46 29.59 14.38
C PRO A 422 12.16 29.42 15.17
N ALA A 423 11.76 30.46 15.90
CA ALA A 423 10.39 30.56 16.41
C ALA A 423 9.45 30.90 15.24
N ILE A 424 8.71 29.92 14.74
CA ILE A 424 7.77 30.09 13.62
C ILE A 424 6.37 30.37 14.18
N PRO A 425 5.72 31.50 13.84
CA PRO A 425 4.33 31.74 14.18
C PRO A 425 3.40 30.67 13.59
N PHE A 426 2.34 30.29 14.30
CA PHE A 426 1.41 29.24 13.86
C PHE A 426 0.88 29.44 12.43
N ASN A 427 0.53 30.67 12.05
CA ASN A 427 0.03 31.00 10.70
C ASN A 427 1.12 30.99 9.61
N LYS A 428 2.38 30.77 9.97
CA LYS A 428 3.53 30.62 9.08
C LYS A 428 4.13 29.22 9.13
N MET A 429 3.60 28.33 9.98
CA MET A 429 4.02 26.94 10.02
C MET A 429 3.62 26.27 8.70
N PRO A 430 4.55 25.66 7.94
CA PRO A 430 4.28 25.21 6.59
C PRO A 430 3.33 24.01 6.53
N CYS A 431 3.37 23.16 7.57
CA CYS A 431 2.57 21.95 7.69
C CYS A 431 2.42 21.53 9.15
N ASN A 432 1.58 20.54 9.41
CA ASN A 432 1.38 19.94 10.74
C ASN A 432 2.03 18.56 10.82
N TYR A 433 2.18 18.05 12.05
CA TYR A 433 2.56 16.68 12.41
C TYR A 433 4.01 16.26 12.14
N ALA A 434 4.56 16.57 10.97
CA ALA A 434 5.96 16.31 10.63
C ALA A 434 6.52 17.41 9.71
N TRP A 435 7.84 17.64 9.77
CA TRP A 435 8.52 18.73 9.06
C TRP A 435 9.78 18.26 8.39
N VAL A 436 10.16 18.90 7.28
CA VAL A 436 11.32 18.45 6.49
C VAL A 436 12.36 19.55 6.35
N LEU A 437 13.55 19.29 6.90
CA LEU A 437 14.74 20.07 6.58
C LEU A 437 15.38 19.47 5.32
N LYS A 438 15.57 20.29 4.29
CA LYS A 438 16.38 19.94 3.12
C LYS A 438 17.81 20.40 3.37
N LEU A 439 18.75 19.46 3.27
CA LEU A 439 20.19 19.69 3.40
C LEU A 439 20.86 19.47 2.04
N GLU A 440 21.58 20.50 1.58
CA GLU A 440 22.27 20.49 0.30
C GLU A 440 23.77 20.64 0.49
N ASN A 441 24.55 20.16 -0.49
CA ASN A 441 26.02 20.26 -0.50
C ASN A 441 26.69 19.70 0.77
N LEU A 442 26.17 18.60 1.30
CA LEU A 442 26.84 17.82 2.35
C LEU A 442 28.11 17.16 1.81
N ALA A 443 29.04 16.83 2.72
CA ALA A 443 30.25 16.13 2.34
C ALA A 443 29.90 14.74 1.79
N SER A 444 30.58 14.32 0.73
CA SER A 444 30.42 12.97 0.19
C SER A 444 30.82 11.94 1.25
N LEU A 445 29.94 10.98 1.53
CA LEU A 445 30.26 9.88 2.42
C LEU A 445 31.13 8.85 1.67
N PRO A 446 32.07 8.17 2.36
CA PRO A 446 32.94 7.18 1.73
C PRO A 446 32.14 6.10 0.98
N ARG A 447 32.63 5.66 -0.18
CA ARG A 447 31.96 4.68 -1.09
C ARG A 447 31.50 3.38 -0.42
N HIS A 448 32.02 3.02 0.75
CA HIS A 448 31.59 1.83 1.49
C HIS A 448 30.13 1.88 1.98
N TYR A 449 29.49 3.05 1.89
CA TYR A 449 28.09 3.30 2.23
C TYR A 449 27.21 3.64 1.02
N ALA A 450 27.79 3.71 -0.18
CA ALA A 450 27.04 3.95 -1.40
C ALA A 450 26.30 2.66 -1.75
N LEU A 451 24.98 2.71 -1.65
CA LEU A 451 24.08 1.71 -2.19
C LEU A 451 24.04 1.92 -3.71
N ASP A 452 25.16 1.61 -4.37
CA ASP A 452 25.22 1.49 -5.81
C ASP A 452 24.44 0.22 -6.15
N GLU A 453 23.34 0.38 -6.90
CA GLU A 453 22.39 -0.65 -7.36
C GLU A 453 21.29 -1.03 -6.35
N TYR A 454 20.23 -0.22 -6.36
CA TYR A 454 18.85 -0.65 -6.09
C TYR A 454 18.00 -0.43 -7.33
#